data_AF-A0A6A5T172-F1
#
_entry.id   AF-A0A6A5T172-F1
#
_cell.length_a   1.000
_cell.length_b   1.000
_cell.length_c   1.000
_cell.angle_alpha   90.00
_cell.angle_beta   90.00
_cell.angle_gamma   90.00
#
_symmetry.space_group_name_H-M   'P 1'
#
loop_
_entity.id
_entity.type
_entity.pdbx_description
1 polymer ?
#
loop_
_entity_poly.entity_id
_entity_poly.type
_entity_poly.pdbx_seq_one_letter_code
_entity_poly.pdbx_strand_id
1 'polypeptide(L)'
;LPSSALVLGDLNTHYRWWDPLCTITSPGAENFINWIEAQRLELINTLGIGTFFHTNISRESVLDIPFATQDLAGKIDDWQVLPSLGSDHHGLLFAI
;
A
#
# COMPACT_ATOMS: atom_id res chain seq x y z
N LEU A 1 -8.74 3.17 15.48
CA LEU A 1 -7.67 2.17 15.76
C LEU A 1 -6.97 2.54 17.08
N PRO A 2 -6.19 1.65 17.72
CA PRO A 2 -5.27 2.04 18.80
C PRO A 2 -4.33 3.18 18.36
N SER A 3 -3.72 3.90 19.32
CA SER A 3 -2.84 5.03 19.00
C SER A 3 -1.61 4.60 18.16
N SER A 4 -1.07 3.41 18.41
CA SER A 4 0.01 2.81 17.62
C SER A 4 -0.49 1.52 16.96
N ALA A 5 -0.75 1.57 15.65
CA ALA A 5 -1.22 0.43 14.89
C ALA A 5 -0.68 0.45 13.46
N LEU A 6 -0.54 -0.76 12.89
CA LEU A 6 -0.31 -0.99 11.48
C LEU A 6 -1.55 -1.64 10.86
N VAL A 7 -1.84 -1.25 9.63
CA VAL A 7 -2.81 -1.91 8.76
C VAL A 7 -2.04 -2.39 7.55
N LEU A 8 -1.90 -3.70 7.39
CA LEU A 8 -1.10 -4.33 6.33
C LEU A 8 -1.99 -5.33 5.59
N GLY A 9 -1.90 -5.37 4.27
CA GLY A 9 -2.53 -6.42 3.49
C GLY A 9 -2.59 -6.13 1.99
N ASP A 10 -2.95 -7.17 1.25
CA ASP A 10 -3.43 -7.08 -0.12
C ASP A 10 -4.87 -6.55 -0.09
N LEU A 11 -5.06 -5.33 -0.59
CA LEU A 11 -6.36 -4.67 -0.59
C LEU A 11 -7.08 -4.81 -1.94
N ASN A 12 -6.43 -5.36 -2.97
CA ASN A 12 -6.96 -5.47 -4.33
C ASN A 12 -7.66 -4.19 -4.84
N THR A 13 -7.16 -3.02 -4.41
CA THR A 13 -7.77 -1.73 -4.69
C THR A 13 -6.81 -0.87 -5.50
N HIS A 14 -7.28 -0.40 -6.66
CA HIS A 14 -6.57 0.58 -7.47
C HIS A 14 -7.02 1.99 -7.07
N TYR A 15 -6.06 2.85 -6.76
CA TYR A 15 -6.32 4.27 -6.48
C TYR A 15 -5.09 5.12 -6.77
N ARG A 16 -5.31 6.36 -7.21
CA ARG A 16 -4.21 7.26 -7.60
C ARG A 16 -3.31 7.71 -6.45
N TRP A 17 -3.78 7.60 -5.21
CA TRP A 17 -3.01 8.04 -4.06
C TRP A 17 -1.73 7.20 -3.89
N TRP A 18 -1.83 5.88 -3.95
CA TRP A 18 -0.67 4.98 -3.85
C TRP A 18 -0.03 4.63 -5.20
N ASP A 19 -0.76 4.78 -6.31
CA ASP A 19 -0.21 4.62 -7.66
C ASP A 19 -0.60 5.83 -8.55
N PRO A 20 0.25 6.87 -8.61
CA PRO A 20 -0.04 8.10 -9.36
C PRO A 20 -0.27 7.88 -10.87
N LEU A 21 0.27 6.79 -11.42
CA LEU A 21 0.13 6.44 -12.83
C LEU A 21 -1.06 5.49 -13.06
N CYS A 22 -1.85 5.19 -12.03
CA CYS A 22 -3.05 4.40 -12.17
C CYS A 22 -4.17 5.23 -12.82
N THR A 23 -4.74 4.70 -13.90
CA THR A 23 -5.86 5.32 -14.60
C THR A 23 -7.22 4.79 -14.13
N ILE A 24 -7.20 3.75 -13.30
CA ILE A 24 -8.39 3.04 -12.82
C ILE A 24 -8.56 3.35 -11.33
N THR A 25 -9.80 3.54 -10.92
CA THR A 25 -10.21 3.59 -9.51
C THR A 25 -11.11 2.40 -9.23
N SER A 26 -10.76 1.56 -8.26
CA SER A 26 -11.59 0.41 -7.89
C SER A 26 -12.94 0.85 -7.31
N PRO A 27 -14.04 0.12 -7.58
CA PRO A 27 -15.31 0.36 -6.91
C PRO A 27 -15.16 0.32 -5.39
N GLY A 28 -15.70 1.32 -4.69
CA GLY A 28 -15.61 1.41 -3.23
C GLY A 28 -14.29 1.97 -2.68
N ALA A 29 -13.29 2.25 -3.53
CA ALA A 29 -12.02 2.85 -3.10
C ALA A 29 -12.24 4.16 -2.33
N GLU A 30 -13.18 5.02 -2.79
CA GLU A 30 -13.54 6.27 -2.11
C GLU A 30 -14.02 6.06 -0.66
N ASN A 31 -14.83 5.02 -0.40
CA ASN A 31 -15.27 4.70 0.96
C ASN A 31 -14.11 4.28 1.84
N PHE A 32 -13.16 3.53 1.26
CA PHE A 32 -11.95 3.13 1.96
C PHE A 32 -11.02 4.32 2.23
N ILE A 33 -10.86 5.25 1.29
CA ILE A 33 -10.13 6.51 1.50
C ILE A 33 -10.77 7.33 2.62
N ASN A 34 -12.08 7.51 2.60
CA ASN A 34 -12.79 8.21 3.68
C ASN A 34 -12.53 7.57 5.05
N TRP A 35 -12.43 6.24 5.11
CA TRP A 35 -12.08 5.54 6.35
C TRP A 35 -10.62 5.78 6.75
N ILE A 36 -9.66 5.70 5.82
CA ILE A 36 -8.24 6.01 6.05
C ILE A 36 -8.09 7.42 6.63
N GLU A 37 -8.73 8.41 6.00
CA GLU A 37 -8.70 9.81 6.44
C GLU A 37 -9.35 9.99 7.82
N ALA A 38 -10.51 9.37 8.06
CA ALA A 38 -11.18 9.42 9.37
C ALA A 38 -10.33 8.79 10.48
N GLN A 39 -9.54 7.77 10.16
CA GLN A 39 -8.59 7.15 11.10
C GLN A 39 -7.24 7.89 11.19
N ARG A 40 -7.00 8.91 10.35
CA ARG A 40 -5.72 9.63 10.23
C ARG A 40 -4.54 8.68 10.00
N LEU A 41 -4.76 7.72 9.10
CA LEU A 41 -3.72 6.78 8.70
C LEU A 41 -2.80 7.41 7.67
N GLU A 42 -1.53 7.09 7.76
CA GLU A 42 -0.48 7.52 6.84
C GLU A 42 -0.05 6.34 5.97
N LEU A 43 0.04 6.58 4.67
CA LEU A 43 0.51 5.62 3.68
C LEU A 43 2.02 5.42 3.85
N ILE A 44 2.46 4.17 3.94
CA ILE A 44 3.88 3.83 4.13
C ILE A 44 4.57 3.55 2.79
N ASN A 45 3.83 3.14 1.74
CA ASN A 45 4.43 2.85 0.44
C ASN A 45 5.20 4.04 -0.13
N THR A 46 6.30 3.74 -0.81
CA THR A 46 6.77 4.65 -1.86
C THR A 46 5.79 4.59 -3.03
N LEU A 47 5.29 5.77 -3.44
CA LEU A 47 4.23 5.87 -4.44
C LEU A 47 4.64 5.24 -5.78
N GLY A 48 3.74 4.43 -6.36
CA GLY A 48 3.90 3.83 -7.68
C GLY A 48 4.89 2.66 -7.75
N ILE A 49 5.49 2.25 -6.63
CA ILE A 49 6.33 1.05 -6.58
C ILE A 49 5.43 -0.19 -6.54
N GLY A 50 5.54 -1.02 -7.57
CA GLY A 50 4.73 -2.22 -7.78
C GLY A 50 4.90 -3.24 -6.65
N THR A 51 3.78 -3.88 -6.29
CA THR A 51 3.74 -4.97 -5.30
C THR A 51 3.15 -6.24 -5.88
N PHE A 52 2.48 -6.14 -7.04
CA PHE A 52 1.86 -7.27 -7.71
C PHE A 52 2.26 -7.29 -9.19
N PHE A 53 2.72 -8.44 -9.67
CA PHE A 53 3.10 -8.66 -11.06
C PHE A 53 2.32 -9.82 -11.67
N HIS A 54 2.00 -9.71 -12.95
CA HIS A 54 1.36 -10.78 -13.70
C HIS A 54 1.96 -10.85 -15.11
N THR A 55 1.97 -12.02 -15.75
CA THR A 55 2.67 -12.21 -17.04
C THR A 55 2.10 -11.36 -18.18
N ASN A 56 0.89 -10.83 -18.03
CA ASN A 56 0.18 -10.06 -19.06
C ASN A 56 0.01 -8.57 -18.73
N ILE A 57 0.66 -8.05 -17.68
CA ILE A 57 0.62 -6.61 -17.36
C ILE A 57 1.94 -5.94 -17.75
N SER A 58 1.85 -4.75 -18.36
CA SER A 58 3.01 -3.98 -18.82
C SER A 58 3.72 -3.23 -17.69
N ARG A 59 3.02 -3.02 -16.57
CA ARG A 59 3.50 -2.41 -15.34
C ARG A 59 2.91 -3.17 -14.17
N GLU A 60 3.71 -3.39 -13.15
CA GLU A 60 3.23 -3.91 -11.87
C GLU A 60 2.18 -2.99 -11.25
N SER A 61 1.23 -3.59 -10.53
CA SER A 61 0.20 -2.87 -9.79
C SER A 61 0.62 -2.68 -8.33
N VAL A 62 0.09 -1.64 -7.69
CA VAL A 62 0.28 -1.38 -6.25
C VAL A 62 -1.00 -1.81 -5.52
N LEU A 63 -0.99 -3.02 -4.96
CA LEU A 63 -2.16 -3.65 -4.34
C LEU A 63 -1.94 -4.00 -2.86
N ASP A 64 -0.70 -4.20 -2.47
CA ASP A 64 -0.28 -4.44 -1.09
C ASP A 64 0.08 -3.10 -0.46
N ILE A 65 -0.81 -2.60 0.40
CA ILE A 65 -0.80 -1.20 0.82
C ILE A 65 -0.74 -1.13 2.36
N PRO A 66 0.47 -0.97 2.93
CA PRO A 66 0.66 -0.68 4.34
C PRO A 66 0.26 0.76 4.73
N PHE A 67 -0.47 0.87 5.84
CA PHE A 67 -0.75 2.13 6.53
C PHE A 67 -0.33 2.06 8.01
N ALA A 68 0.04 3.20 8.58
CA ALA A 68 0.30 3.36 10.02
C ALA A 68 -0.54 4.48 10.62
N THR A 69 -0.81 4.39 11.91
CA THR A 69 -1.24 5.58 12.67
C THR A 69 -0.07 6.56 12.82
N GLN A 70 -0.38 7.85 12.97
CA GLN A 70 0.63 8.93 12.99
C GLN A 70 1.74 8.72 14.04
N ASP A 71 1.41 8.19 15.22
CA ASP A 71 2.38 7.90 16.29
C ASP A 71 3.42 6.83 15.91
N LEU A 72 3.13 6.03 14.89
CA LEU A 72 3.99 4.96 14.39
C LEU A 72 4.59 5.29 13.02
N ALA A 73 3.87 5.99 12.15
CA ALA A 73 4.29 6.29 10.79
C ALA A 73 5.66 6.97 10.74
N GLY A 74 5.90 7.96 11.61
CA GLY A 74 7.20 8.66 11.70
C GLY A 74 8.35 7.84 12.30
N LYS A 75 8.11 6.59 12.70
CA LYS A 75 9.14 5.66 13.19
C LYS A 75 9.48 4.57 12.19
N ILE A 76 8.72 4.48 11.10
CA ILE A 76 8.95 3.48 10.07
C ILE A 76 10.10 3.94 9.20
N ASP A 77 11.06 3.04 8.98
CA ASP A 77 12.24 3.30 8.15
C ASP A 77 12.53 2.12 7.21
N ASP A 78 13.38 2.37 6.22
CA ASP A 78 13.89 1.37 5.28
C ASP A 78 12.79 0.56 4.56
N TRP A 79 11.68 1.23 4.18
CA TRP A 79 10.63 0.60 3.39
C TRP A 79 11.16 0.15 2.03
N GLN A 80 10.91 -1.12 1.69
CA GLN A 80 11.31 -1.71 0.43
C GLN A 80 10.38 -2.82 -0.02
N VAL A 81 10.34 -3.02 -1.33
CA VAL A 81 9.75 -4.19 -1.97
C VAL A 81 10.86 -5.22 -2.20
N LEU A 82 10.65 -6.44 -1.73
CA LEU A 82 11.60 -7.53 -1.89
C LEU A 82 11.52 -8.11 -3.31
N PRO A 83 12.60 -8.70 -3.83
CA PRO A 83 12.55 -9.49 -5.04
C PRO A 83 11.52 -10.62 -4.95
N SER A 84 11.06 -11.12 -6.10
CA SER A 84 10.08 -12.21 -6.15
C SER A 84 10.55 -13.42 -5.33
N LEU A 85 9.65 -13.90 -4.47
CA LEU A 85 9.83 -15.09 -3.63
C LEU A 85 9.06 -16.30 -4.20
N GLY A 86 8.69 -16.27 -5.47
CA GLY A 86 7.86 -17.29 -6.12
C GLY A 86 6.34 -17.06 -6.02
N SER A 87 5.93 -15.93 -5.44
CA SER A 87 4.56 -15.39 -5.47
C SER A 87 4.44 -14.33 -6.57
N ASP A 88 3.23 -14.10 -7.07
CA ASP A 88 2.87 -12.96 -7.92
C ASP A 88 2.73 -11.64 -7.14
N HIS A 89 2.71 -11.73 -5.81
CA HIS A 89 2.92 -10.60 -4.90
C HIS A 89 4.37 -10.55 -4.40
N HIS A 90 4.95 -9.35 -4.38
CA HIS A 90 6.24 -9.09 -3.75
C HIS A 90 6.08 -8.96 -2.23
N GLY A 91 7.10 -9.38 -1.49
CA GLY A 91 7.17 -9.15 -0.05
C GLY A 91 7.45 -7.68 0.27
N LEU A 92 6.88 -7.17 1.37
CA LEU A 92 7.18 -5.84 1.89
C LEU A 92 8.07 -5.95 3.13
N LEU A 93 9.11 -5.12 3.21
CA LEU A 93 10.02 -5.06 4.35
C LEU A 93 10.19 -3.61 4.80
N PHE A 94 10.18 -3.39 6.12
CA PHE A 94 10.44 -2.11 6.78
C PHE A 94 10.82 -2.36 8.25
N ALA A 95 11.40 -1.37 8.92
CA ALA A 95 11.72 -1.37 10.34
C ALA A 95 10.79 -0.42 11.13
N ILE A 96 10.72 -0.59 12.45
CA ILE A 96 9.94 0.23 13.41
C ILE A 96 10.83 0.52 14.63
#